data_AF-A0A937BGD3-F1
#
_entry.id   AF-A0A937BGD3-F1
#
_cell.length_a   1.000
_cell.length_b   1.000
_cell.length_c   1.000
_cell.angle_alpha   90.00
_cell.angle_beta   90.00
_cell.angle_gamma   90.00
#
_symmetry.space_group_name_H-M   'P 1'
#
loop_
_entity.id
_entity.type
_entity.pdbx_description
1 polymer ?
#
loop_
_entity_poly.entity_id
_entity_poly.type
_entity_poly.pdbx_seq_one_letter_code
_entity_poly.pdbx_strand_id
1 'polypeptide(L)'
;MPTLSTFFGIIIRMWHDDHPPPHIHVEYQGFEALVDIASGRMSAGDLPRKVAAIVQEWCLVHQQELQNNWVRAQRFEPLEKIKEPIVIKILNARYSENLCIALQFSDGTEGKFDARAYFKDRQGSLLEALQDEVFFKRFFIDAGALCWPNGLELSPQRLHTLCVLEAA
;
A
#
# COMPACT_ATOMS: atom_id res chain seq x y z
N MET A 1 21.44 10.08 13.25
CA MET A 1 20.52 9.87 12.12
C MET A 1 19.52 8.74 12.37
N PRO A 2 18.32 9.04 12.86
CA PRO A 2 17.23 8.05 12.90
C PRO A 2 16.85 7.54 11.51
N THR A 3 16.60 6.24 11.41
CA THR A 3 15.96 5.63 10.23
C THR A 3 14.46 5.86 10.30
N LEU A 4 13.86 6.45 9.27
CA LEU A 4 12.43 6.68 9.16
C LEU A 4 11.70 5.46 8.58
N SER A 5 12.23 4.86 7.51
CA SER A 5 11.68 3.65 6.86
C SER A 5 12.79 2.78 6.25
N THR A 6 12.48 1.52 5.97
CA THR A 6 13.33 0.60 5.22
C THR A 6 12.47 -0.32 4.36
N PHE A 7 12.73 -0.35 3.05
CA PHE A 7 11.97 -1.15 2.09
C PHE A 7 12.84 -1.49 0.86
N PHE A 8 12.72 -2.69 0.29
CA PHE A 8 13.54 -3.16 -0.84
C PHE A 8 15.08 -2.99 -0.67
N GLY A 9 15.58 -2.95 0.56
CA GLY A 9 17.00 -2.66 0.86
C GLY A 9 17.38 -1.18 0.76
N ILE A 10 16.41 -0.29 0.53
CA ILE A 10 16.52 1.16 0.60
C ILE A 10 16.29 1.57 2.05
N ILE A 11 17.17 2.41 2.58
CA ILE A 11 17.09 2.94 3.94
C ILE A 11 16.83 4.44 3.85
N ILE A 12 15.72 4.90 4.43
CA ILE A 12 15.36 6.31 4.47
C ILE A 12 15.67 6.87 5.85
N ARG A 13 16.35 8.02 5.88
CA ARG A 13 16.82 8.63 7.11
C ARG A 13 16.73 10.16 7.07
N MET A 14 16.81 10.77 8.26
CA MET A 14 16.80 12.23 8.43
C MET A 14 17.65 12.59 9.65
N TRP A 15 18.37 13.71 9.62
CA TRP A 15 19.05 14.28 10.79
C TRP A 15 18.19 15.35 11.46
N HIS A 16 18.42 15.60 12.75
CA HIS A 16 17.70 16.68 13.46
C HIS A 16 18.29 18.06 13.12
N ASP A 17 19.58 18.11 12.83
CA ASP A 17 20.39 19.30 12.58
C ASP A 17 20.68 19.57 11.10
N ASP A 18 19.93 18.94 10.18
CA ASP A 18 20.04 19.20 8.75
C ASP A 18 19.58 20.62 8.40
N HIS A 19 20.19 21.20 7.37
CA HIS A 19 19.89 22.55 6.92
C HIS A 19 18.85 22.54 5.79
N PRO A 20 18.00 23.59 5.69
CA PRO A 20 17.11 23.76 4.55
C PRO A 20 17.85 23.77 3.20
N PRO A 21 17.24 23.30 2.10
CA PRO A 21 15.83 22.87 1.98
C PRO A 21 15.54 21.49 2.60
N PRO A 22 14.25 21.18 2.91
CA PRO A 22 13.85 19.89 3.46
C PRO A 22 14.25 18.70 2.59
N HIS A 23 15.01 17.77 3.16
CA HIS A 23 15.51 16.60 2.43
C HIS A 23 15.57 15.35 3.31
N ILE A 24 15.64 14.20 2.66
CA ILE A 24 15.95 12.91 3.28
C ILE A 24 17.27 12.36 2.75
N HIS A 25 17.91 11.52 3.57
CA HIS A 25 19.08 10.75 3.22
C HIS A 25 18.64 9.35 2.83
N VAL A 26 19.17 8.86 1.71
CA VAL A 26 18.80 7.57 1.12
C VAL A 26 20.04 6.73 0.93
N GLU A 27 20.05 5.53 1.51
CA GLU A 27 21.13 4.55 1.36
C GLU A 27 20.60 3.30 0.63
N TYR A 28 21.32 2.79 -0.37
CA TYR A 28 20.99 1.55 -1.07
C TYR A 28 22.24 0.85 -1.61
N GLN A 29 22.56 -0.37 -1.15
CA GLN A 29 23.70 -1.17 -1.68
C GLN A 29 25.03 -0.41 -1.81
N GLY A 30 25.33 0.49 -0.85
CA GLY A 30 26.54 1.32 -0.87
C GLY A 30 26.43 2.62 -1.67
N PHE A 31 25.29 2.87 -2.33
CA PHE A 31 24.93 4.16 -2.89
C PHE A 31 24.29 5.05 -1.82
N GLU A 32 24.56 6.36 -1.91
CA GLU A 32 24.02 7.38 -1.00
C GLU A 32 23.53 8.58 -1.80
N ALA A 33 22.36 9.11 -1.44
CA ALA A 33 21.80 10.31 -2.06
C ALA A 33 20.96 11.15 -1.09
N LEU A 34 20.87 12.44 -1.40
CA LEU A 34 19.92 13.36 -0.80
C LEU A 34 18.73 13.52 -1.73
N VAL A 35 17.52 13.49 -1.17
CA VAL A 35 16.28 13.65 -1.93
C VAL A 35 15.46 14.79 -1.34
N ASP A 36 15.09 15.75 -2.17
CA ASP A 36 14.23 16.87 -1.81
C ASP A 36 12.81 16.39 -1.50
N ILE A 37 12.27 16.73 -0.32
CA ILE A 37 10.96 16.22 0.13
C ILE A 37 9.81 16.79 -0.72
N ALA A 38 9.95 18.01 -1.25
CA ALA A 38 8.89 18.67 -2.00
C ALA A 38 8.67 18.03 -3.39
N SER A 39 9.74 17.60 -4.05
CA SER A 39 9.70 17.05 -5.41
C SER A 39 9.95 15.55 -5.50
N GLY A 40 10.51 14.95 -4.45
CA GLY A 40 11.00 13.56 -4.44
C GLY A 40 12.22 13.34 -5.33
N ARG A 41 12.85 14.40 -5.85
CA ARG A 41 13.99 14.28 -6.77
C ARG A 41 15.30 14.32 -5.99
N MET A 42 16.29 13.59 -6.48
CA MET A 42 17.64 13.66 -5.93
C MET A 42 18.22 15.08 -6.09
N SER A 43 18.78 15.60 -5.00
CA SER A 43 19.49 16.88 -4.96
C SER A 43 21.01 16.71 -4.88
N ALA A 44 21.50 15.56 -4.39
CA ALA A 44 22.91 15.21 -4.34
C ALA A 44 23.12 13.69 -4.29
N GLY A 45 24.35 13.23 -4.54
CA GLY A 45 24.73 11.81 -4.51
C GLY A 45 24.34 11.05 -5.77
N ASP A 46 24.31 9.72 -5.67
CA ASP A 46 23.98 8.84 -6.80
C ASP A 46 23.10 7.67 -6.35
N LEU A 47 22.16 7.27 -7.20
CA LEU A 47 21.34 6.08 -7.03
C LEU A 47 21.10 5.44 -8.41
N PRO A 48 21.05 4.11 -8.50
CA PRO A 48 20.60 3.46 -9.73
C PRO A 48 19.25 4.01 -10.18
N ARG A 49 19.10 4.31 -11.49
CA ARG A 49 17.90 4.98 -12.04
C ARG A 49 16.56 4.36 -11.60
N LYS A 50 16.49 3.04 -11.50
CA LYS A 50 15.28 2.32 -11.02
C LYS A 50 15.00 2.60 -9.55
N VAL A 51 16.03 2.64 -8.72
CA VAL A 51 15.92 2.93 -7.28
C VAL A 51 15.53 4.39 -7.09
N ALA A 52 16.14 5.32 -7.81
CA ALA A 52 15.78 6.73 -7.76
C ALA A 52 14.29 6.97 -8.10
N ALA A 53 13.75 6.26 -9.10
CA ALA A 53 12.33 6.33 -9.44
C ALA A 53 11.42 5.79 -8.32
N ILE A 54 11.76 4.64 -7.73
CA ILE A 54 11.02 4.05 -6.60
C ILE A 54 11.03 5.01 -5.40
N VAL A 55 12.19 5.59 -5.07
CA VAL A 55 12.35 6.54 -3.96
C VAL A 55 11.55 7.81 -4.21
N GLN A 56 11.53 8.32 -5.45
CA GLN A 56 10.74 9.48 -5.82
C GLN A 56 9.24 9.23 -5.60
N GLU A 57 8.72 8.10 -6.09
CA GLU A 57 7.31 7.73 -5.89
C GLU A 57 6.98 7.58 -4.41
N TRP A 58 7.82 6.87 -3.65
CA TRP A 58 7.66 6.70 -2.20
C TRP A 58 7.67 8.06 -1.48
N CYS A 59 8.59 8.95 -1.81
CA CYS A 59 8.69 10.27 -1.22
C CYS A 59 7.42 11.11 -1.46
N LEU A 60 6.82 11.01 -2.65
CA LEU A 60 5.59 11.73 -2.99
C LEU A 60 4.37 11.15 -2.25
N VAL A 61 4.29 9.83 -2.08
CA VAL A 61 3.23 9.17 -1.29
C VAL A 61 3.31 9.57 0.19
N HIS A 62 4.52 9.66 0.74
CA HIS A 62 4.76 9.94 2.16
C HIS A 62 5.14 11.41 2.44
N GLN A 63 4.89 12.32 1.50
CA GLN A 63 5.38 13.70 1.57
C GLN A 63 4.95 14.42 2.86
N GLN A 64 3.70 14.27 3.28
CA GLN A 64 3.20 14.94 4.48
C GLN A 64 3.89 14.42 5.75
N GLU A 65 4.09 13.11 5.86
CA GLU A 65 4.78 12.48 6.99
C GLU A 65 6.25 12.93 7.05
N LEU A 66 6.90 13.01 5.89
CA LEU A 66 8.26 13.52 5.77
C LEU A 66 8.38 14.99 6.20
N GLN A 67 7.43 15.85 5.79
CA GLN A 67 7.44 17.25 6.22
C GLN A 67 7.16 17.42 7.71
N ASN A 68 6.28 16.61 8.28
CA ASN A 68 6.05 16.62 9.71
C ASN A 68 7.33 16.21 10.47
N ASN A 69 8.03 15.19 9.99
CA ASN A 69 9.32 14.79 10.54
C ASN A 69 10.39 15.87 10.37
N TRP A 70 10.44 16.58 9.23
CA TRP A 70 11.36 17.69 9.05
C TRP A 70 11.12 18.81 10.07
N VAL A 71 9.86 19.16 10.34
CA VAL A 71 9.52 20.16 11.36
C VAL A 71 9.96 19.70 12.76
N ARG A 72 9.77 18.41 13.10
CA ARG A 72 10.24 17.82 14.36
C ARG A 72 11.76 17.84 14.47
N ALA A 73 12.45 17.48 13.39
CA ALA A 73 13.90 17.51 13.29
C ALA A 73 14.45 18.89 13.68
N GLN A 74 13.94 19.96 13.05
CA GLN A 74 14.35 21.35 13.33
C GLN A 74 14.10 21.79 14.79
N ARG A 75 13.21 21.10 15.51
CA ARG A 75 12.90 21.34 16.93
C ARG A 75 13.63 20.39 17.88
N PHE A 76 14.48 19.51 17.35
CA PHE A 76 15.12 18.42 18.09
C PHE A 76 14.10 17.49 18.78
N GLU A 77 12.91 17.35 18.20
CA GLU A 77 11.86 16.46 18.68
C GLU A 77 12.05 15.04 18.10
N PRO A 78 11.60 13.98 18.80
CA PRO A 78 11.67 12.63 18.29
C PRO A 78 10.97 12.46 16.94
N LEU A 79 11.71 11.92 15.96
CA LEU A 79 11.17 11.57 14.64
C LEU A 79 10.30 10.33 14.69
N GLU A 80 9.24 10.33 13.89
CA GLU A 80 8.32 9.20 13.76
C GLU A 80 8.72 8.27 12.62
N LYS A 81 8.52 6.98 12.84
CA LYS A 81 8.67 5.97 11.79
C LYS A 81 7.58 6.16 10.74
N ILE A 82 7.98 6.16 9.48
CA ILE A 82 7.05 6.13 8.34
C ILE A 82 6.87 4.67 8.01
N LYS A 83 5.65 4.17 8.21
CA LYS A 83 5.32 2.78 7.87
C LYS A 83 4.95 2.73 6.39
N GLU A 84 5.42 1.70 5.71
CA GLU A 84 4.88 1.38 4.38
C GLU A 84 3.35 1.32 4.45
N PRO A 85 2.64 1.76 3.40
CA PRO A 85 1.20 1.53 3.32
C PRO A 85 0.98 0.05 3.58
N ILE A 86 0.11 -0.29 4.54
CA ILE A 86 -0.21 -1.68 4.79
C ILE A 86 -0.76 -2.21 3.47
N VAL A 87 0.01 -3.09 2.80
CA VAL A 87 -0.48 -3.81 1.65
C VAL A 87 -1.57 -4.71 2.19
N ILE A 88 -2.81 -4.28 2.02
CA ILE A 88 -3.95 -5.06 2.45
C ILE A 88 -3.90 -6.37 1.68
N LYS A 89 -3.89 -7.48 2.42
CA LYS A 89 -4.03 -8.83 1.90
C LYS A 89 -5.28 -9.44 2.51
N ILE A 90 -5.95 -10.28 1.74
CA ILE A 90 -6.99 -11.15 2.26
C ILE A 90 -6.29 -12.34 2.90
N LEU A 91 -6.49 -12.50 4.21
CA LEU A 91 -5.94 -13.60 4.99
C LEU A 91 -6.90 -14.79 5.04
N ASN A 92 -8.20 -14.51 5.01
CA ASN A 92 -9.25 -15.52 5.07
C ASN A 92 -10.45 -15.07 4.25
N ALA A 93 -11.08 -16.03 3.57
CA ALA A 93 -12.28 -15.82 2.77
C ALA A 93 -13.21 -17.01 2.98
N ARG A 94 -14.46 -16.76 3.38
CA ARG A 94 -15.46 -17.82 3.59
C ARG A 94 -16.76 -17.44 2.91
N TYR A 95 -17.33 -18.41 2.19
CA TYR A 95 -18.66 -18.23 1.63
C TYR A 95 -19.67 -18.01 2.75
N SER A 96 -20.53 -17.03 2.54
CA SER A 96 -21.74 -16.78 3.31
C SER A 96 -22.94 -16.86 2.35
N GLU A 97 -24.15 -16.71 2.85
CA GLU A 97 -25.37 -16.77 2.03
C GLU A 97 -25.44 -15.69 0.94
N ASN A 98 -26.28 -15.92 -0.07
CA ASN A 98 -26.64 -14.92 -1.09
C ASN A 98 -25.46 -14.38 -1.92
N LEU A 99 -24.53 -15.23 -2.35
CA LEU A 99 -23.32 -14.83 -3.10
C LEU A 99 -22.46 -13.81 -2.34
N CYS A 100 -22.38 -13.97 -1.03
CA CYS A 100 -21.53 -13.14 -0.19
C CYS A 100 -20.28 -13.91 0.27
N ILE A 101 -19.19 -13.18 0.48
CA ILE A 101 -17.95 -13.72 1.04
C ILE A 101 -17.55 -12.88 2.26
N ALA A 102 -17.39 -13.52 3.41
CA ALA A 102 -16.77 -12.89 4.58
C ALA A 102 -15.25 -12.89 4.41
N LEU A 103 -14.63 -11.72 4.56
CA LEU A 103 -13.21 -11.47 4.34
C LEU A 103 -12.55 -11.00 5.64
N GLN A 104 -11.33 -11.49 5.88
CA GLN A 104 -10.44 -10.98 6.93
C GLN A 104 -9.18 -10.41 6.28
N PHE A 105 -8.81 -9.19 6.65
CA PHE A 105 -7.70 -8.46 6.06
C PHE A 105 -6.46 -8.42 6.95
N SER A 106 -5.30 -8.16 6.35
CA SER A 106 -4.01 -8.15 7.05
C SER A 106 -3.81 -7.01 8.04
N ASP A 107 -4.65 -5.98 8.02
CA ASP A 107 -4.68 -4.91 9.01
C ASP A 107 -5.58 -5.23 10.22
N GLY A 108 -6.18 -6.43 10.25
CA GLY A 108 -7.07 -6.89 11.31
C GLY A 108 -8.53 -6.52 11.11
N THR A 109 -8.87 -5.79 10.04
CA THR A 109 -10.26 -5.50 9.71
C THR A 109 -10.97 -6.72 9.12
N GLU A 110 -12.29 -6.75 9.26
CA GLU A 110 -13.16 -7.75 8.64
C GLU A 110 -14.18 -7.06 7.75
N GLY A 111 -14.63 -7.75 6.70
CA GLY A 111 -15.57 -7.20 5.74
C GLY A 111 -16.45 -8.26 5.09
N LYS A 112 -17.55 -7.82 4.48
CA LYS A 112 -18.42 -8.68 3.68
C LYS A 112 -18.41 -8.18 2.24
N PHE A 113 -18.08 -9.05 1.30
CA PHE A 113 -18.17 -8.78 -0.12
C PHE A 113 -19.51 -9.31 -0.65
N ASP A 114 -20.40 -8.41 -1.10
CA ASP A 114 -21.62 -8.76 -1.84
C ASP A 114 -21.34 -8.74 -3.35
N ALA A 115 -21.30 -9.93 -3.95
CA ALA A 115 -21.02 -10.07 -5.36
C ALA A 115 -22.13 -9.50 -6.25
N ARG A 116 -23.39 -9.58 -5.83
CA ARG A 116 -24.54 -9.05 -6.59
C ARG A 116 -24.48 -7.54 -6.67
N ALA A 117 -24.18 -6.88 -5.56
CA ALA A 117 -23.97 -5.44 -5.53
C ALA A 117 -22.80 -5.03 -6.41
N TYR A 118 -21.69 -5.79 -6.37
CA TYR A 118 -20.50 -5.48 -7.14
C TYR A 118 -20.69 -5.61 -8.66
N PHE A 119 -21.48 -6.58 -9.14
CA PHE A 119 -21.71 -6.77 -10.58
C PHE A 119 -22.88 -5.98 -11.16
N LYS A 120 -23.71 -5.31 -10.34
CA LYS A 120 -24.96 -4.67 -10.78
C LYS A 120 -24.79 -3.75 -12.00
N ASP A 121 -23.70 -2.99 -12.03
CA ASP A 121 -23.38 -2.04 -13.11
C ASP A 121 -22.15 -2.47 -13.93
N ARG A 122 -21.77 -3.76 -13.87
CA ARG A 122 -20.57 -4.29 -14.55
C ARG A 122 -20.92 -5.44 -15.47
N GLN A 123 -20.28 -5.48 -16.63
CA GLN A 123 -20.45 -6.56 -17.62
C GLN A 123 -19.10 -7.19 -17.97
N GLY A 124 -19.10 -8.50 -18.23
CA GLY A 124 -17.91 -9.24 -18.65
C GLY A 124 -18.07 -10.74 -18.43
N SER A 125 -17.56 -11.54 -19.38
CA SER A 125 -17.67 -13.01 -19.37
C SER A 125 -17.10 -13.66 -18.10
N LEU A 126 -16.08 -13.06 -17.48
CA LEU A 126 -15.52 -13.54 -16.21
C LEU A 126 -16.45 -13.32 -15.01
N LEU A 127 -17.26 -12.25 -15.02
CA LEU A 127 -18.20 -11.91 -13.95
C LEU A 127 -19.52 -12.69 -14.10
N GLU A 128 -19.92 -13.00 -15.33
CA GLU A 128 -21.10 -13.83 -15.61
C GLU A 128 -20.98 -15.23 -14.96
N ALA A 129 -19.78 -15.82 -14.99
CA ALA A 129 -19.52 -17.11 -14.34
C ALA A 129 -19.80 -17.09 -12.83
N LEU A 130 -19.71 -15.92 -12.18
CA LEU A 130 -19.95 -15.75 -10.75
C LEU A 130 -21.43 -15.67 -10.36
N GLN A 131 -22.34 -15.62 -11.34
CA GLN A 131 -23.78 -15.73 -11.07
C GLN A 131 -24.19 -17.15 -10.71
N ASP A 132 -23.41 -18.16 -11.12
CA ASP A 132 -23.59 -19.54 -10.70
C ASP A 132 -22.99 -19.75 -9.30
N GLU A 133 -23.83 -20.14 -8.33
CA GLU A 133 -23.41 -20.27 -6.94
C GLU A 133 -22.35 -21.37 -6.74
N VAL A 134 -22.43 -22.45 -7.51
CA VAL A 134 -21.46 -23.56 -7.43
C VAL A 134 -20.08 -23.08 -7.89
N PHE A 135 -20.02 -22.33 -8.99
CA PHE A 135 -18.79 -21.72 -9.47
C PHE A 135 -18.28 -20.63 -8.53
N PHE A 136 -19.18 -19.77 -8.02
CA PHE A 136 -18.84 -18.69 -7.09
C PHE A 136 -18.12 -19.21 -5.85
N LYS A 137 -18.56 -20.34 -5.29
CA LYS A 137 -17.93 -21.00 -4.12
C LYS A 137 -16.52 -21.54 -4.36
N ARG A 138 -16.04 -21.58 -5.61
CA ARG A 138 -14.69 -22.06 -5.96
C ARG A 138 -13.61 -20.98 -5.85
N PHE A 139 -13.91 -19.86 -5.18
CA PHE A 139 -12.90 -18.83 -4.93
C PHE A 139 -11.73 -19.41 -4.11
N PHE A 140 -10.57 -18.80 -4.25
CA PHE A 140 -9.38 -19.09 -3.47
C PHE A 140 -8.57 -17.82 -3.25
N ILE A 141 -7.63 -17.87 -2.32
CA ILE A 141 -6.70 -16.76 -2.09
C ILE A 141 -5.39 -17.10 -2.77
N ASP A 142 -4.90 -16.20 -3.63
CA ASP A 142 -3.58 -16.30 -4.24
C ASP A 142 -2.83 -14.97 -4.13
N ALA A 143 -1.58 -15.02 -3.68
CA ALA A 143 -0.77 -13.84 -3.35
C ALA A 143 -1.46 -12.78 -2.46
N GLY A 144 -2.49 -13.17 -1.71
CA GLY A 144 -3.30 -12.28 -0.87
C GLY A 144 -4.52 -11.66 -1.58
N ALA A 145 -4.75 -11.92 -2.86
CA ALA A 145 -5.92 -11.52 -3.64
C ALA A 145 -7.03 -12.58 -3.61
N LEU A 146 -8.28 -12.17 -3.91
CA LEU A 146 -9.41 -13.09 -4.04
C LEU A 146 -9.58 -13.48 -5.51
N CYS A 147 -9.44 -14.78 -5.79
CA CYS A 147 -9.31 -15.30 -7.14
C CYS A 147 -10.36 -16.38 -7.45
N TRP A 148 -10.66 -16.58 -8.74
CA TRP A 148 -11.50 -17.67 -9.24
C TRP A 148 -10.80 -18.49 -10.35
N PRO A 149 -11.24 -19.75 -10.59
CA PRO A 149 -10.59 -20.64 -11.57
C PRO A 149 -10.63 -20.17 -13.03
N ASN A 150 -11.48 -19.21 -13.37
CA ASN A 150 -11.53 -18.59 -14.69
C ASN A 150 -10.48 -17.48 -14.87
N GLY A 151 -9.62 -17.25 -13.88
CA GLY A 151 -8.58 -16.22 -13.91
C GLY A 151 -9.05 -14.84 -13.47
N LEU A 152 -10.28 -14.71 -12.95
CA LEU A 152 -10.69 -13.47 -12.31
C LEU A 152 -9.94 -13.28 -10.99
N GLU A 153 -9.37 -12.09 -10.81
CA GLU A 153 -8.72 -11.66 -9.59
C GLU A 153 -9.33 -10.32 -9.13
N LEU A 154 -9.69 -10.24 -7.84
CA LEU A 154 -10.15 -9.02 -7.20
C LEU A 154 -9.10 -8.50 -6.22
N SER A 155 -8.72 -7.23 -6.42
CA SER A 155 -7.74 -6.53 -5.59
C SER A 155 -8.19 -6.48 -4.11
N PRO A 156 -7.33 -6.91 -3.16
CA PRO A 156 -7.59 -6.80 -1.72
C PRO A 156 -7.89 -5.38 -1.28
N GLN A 157 -7.11 -4.41 -1.76
CA GLN A 157 -7.29 -3.00 -1.43
C GLN A 157 -8.68 -2.52 -1.84
N ARG A 158 -9.13 -2.92 -3.03
CA ARG A 158 -10.45 -2.55 -3.53
C ARG A 158 -11.56 -3.18 -2.71
N LEU A 159 -11.44 -4.46 -2.38
CA LEU A 159 -12.41 -5.16 -1.55
C LEU A 159 -12.48 -4.56 -0.14
N HIS A 160 -11.34 -4.25 0.45
CA HIS A 160 -11.25 -3.58 1.74
C HIS A 160 -11.99 -2.23 1.74
N THR A 161 -11.76 -1.38 0.73
CA THR A 161 -12.48 -0.11 0.60
C THR A 161 -13.99 -0.31 0.46
N LEU A 162 -14.43 -1.31 -0.31
CA LEU A 162 -15.86 -1.58 -0.49
C LEU A 162 -16.51 -2.04 0.81
N CYS A 163 -15.87 -2.94 1.55
CA CYS A 163 -16.42 -3.47 2.80
C CYS A 163 -16.48 -2.43 3.92
N VAL A 164 -15.52 -1.50 3.99
CA VAL A 164 -15.51 -0.44 5.02
C VAL A 164 -16.62 0.59 4.76
N LEU A 165 -16.93 0.89 3.50
CA LEU A 165 -17.98 1.85 3.15
C LEU A 165 -19.40 1.33 3.44
N GLU A 166 -19.61 0.02 3.46
CA GLU A 166 -20.90 -0.58 3.77
C GLU A 166 -21.19 -0.71 5.27
N ALA A 167 -20.19 -0.45 6.13
CA ALA A 167 -20.30 -0.57 7.59
C ALA A 167 -20.63 0.76 8.32
N ALA A 168 -20.86 1.86 7.58
CA ALA A 168 -21.21 3.19 8.11
C ALA A 168 -22.66 3.57 7.78
#